data_AF-A0A165QGI8-F1
#
_entry.id   AF-A0A165QGI8-F1
#
_cell.length_a   1.000
_cell.length_b   1.000
_cell.length_c   1.000
_cell.angle_alpha   90.00
_cell.angle_beta   90.00
_cell.angle_gamma   90.00
#
_symmetry.space_group_name_H-M   'P 1'
#
loop_
_entity.id
_entity.type
_entity.pdbx_description
1 polymer ?
#
loop_
_entity_poly.entity_id
_entity_poly.type
_entity_poly.pdbx_seq_one_letter_code
_entity_poly.pdbx_strand_id
1 'polypeptide(L)'
;MSYPPPTQYGSAALDVGINFAPSAHWDDEWYRSSHLGLVPGLKGRSDTRQVACVSQPDPYTAIFHGSVLFADLSMVWFSVQYPFSGTSDPNDTSTVRREARYLPRPSPMDRAALVEAHEMYGETIASFAESFVETGEYCARGECWDLAAKAIESLEQYDYVPPPIPSTVRTHGHLIYEGKAMGKGTQVGRWRGGDDRVRRGDIIEWRSVRIVITNGRAWSMKSMGNPDHTAVIVADTMPSIQVSDGQFLKPADLGTLEVVDQSVSTGIKPKRDKCELSGLEEGEMWIYRPVSMQAYIGCDLQAQCPEGINALRV
;
A
#
# COMPACT_ATOMS: atom_id res chain seq x y z
N MET A 1 3.08 10.40 10.89
CA MET A 1 2.81 10.48 9.44
C MET A 1 1.31 10.44 9.24
N SER A 2 0.81 10.94 8.11
CA SER A 2 -0.63 10.91 7.80
C SER A 2 -1.12 9.61 7.14
N TYR A 3 -0.20 8.74 6.73
CA TYR A 3 -0.50 7.49 6.01
C TYR A 3 0.30 6.30 6.57
N PRO A 4 -0.27 5.07 6.59
CA PRO A 4 -1.69 4.79 6.37
C PRO A 4 -2.59 5.54 7.37
N PRO A 5 -3.88 5.77 7.06
CA PRO A 5 -4.78 6.51 7.95
C PRO A 5 -4.79 5.90 9.37
N PRO A 6 -4.93 6.72 10.43
CA PRO A 6 -5.06 6.22 11.79
C PRO A 6 -6.22 5.23 11.91
N THR A 7 -6.02 4.21 12.75
CA THR A 7 -7.01 3.15 13.01
C THR A 7 -7.52 3.27 14.45
N GLN A 8 -8.76 2.84 14.68
CA GLN A 8 -9.37 2.89 16.02
C GLN A 8 -8.97 1.68 16.87
N TYR A 9 -8.90 0.50 16.25
CA TYR A 9 -8.70 -0.78 16.93
C TYR A 9 -7.34 -1.41 16.60
N GLY A 10 -6.42 -0.66 15.99
CA GLY A 10 -5.03 -1.08 15.73
C GLY A 10 -4.75 -1.50 14.29
N SER A 11 -5.76 -1.87 13.50
CA SER A 11 -5.65 -2.08 12.05
C SER A 11 -6.93 -1.70 11.31
N ALA A 12 -6.80 -1.32 10.04
CA ALA A 12 -7.96 -0.97 9.21
C ALA A 12 -8.90 -2.17 9.01
N ALA A 13 -8.34 -3.39 8.95
CA ALA A 13 -9.11 -4.61 8.88
C ALA A 13 -9.97 -4.86 10.12
N LEU A 14 -9.45 -4.63 11.33
CA LEU A 14 -10.23 -4.78 12.56
C LEU A 14 -11.29 -3.66 12.70
N ASP A 15 -10.98 -2.44 12.26
CA ASP A 15 -11.95 -1.33 12.22
C ASP A 15 -13.18 -1.67 11.39
N VAL A 16 -13.01 -2.41 10.29
CA VAL A 16 -14.13 -2.94 9.49
C VAL A 16 -14.74 -4.17 10.15
N GLY A 17 -13.90 -5.11 10.58
CA GLY A 17 -14.32 -6.36 11.18
C GLY A 17 -15.28 -6.20 12.37
N ILE A 18 -15.08 -5.19 13.21
CA ILE A 18 -15.93 -4.94 14.39
C ILE A 18 -17.41 -4.70 14.05
N ASN A 19 -17.71 -4.26 12.82
CA ASN A 19 -19.09 -4.09 12.34
C ASN A 19 -19.81 -5.43 12.12
N PHE A 20 -19.10 -6.56 12.18
CA PHE A 20 -19.66 -7.91 12.06
C PHE A 20 -19.78 -8.62 13.41
N ALA A 21 -19.34 -7.99 14.52
CA ALA A 21 -19.52 -8.54 15.86
C ALA A 21 -21.03 -8.69 16.18
N PRO A 22 -21.47 -9.69 16.95
CA PRO A 22 -22.89 -9.87 17.30
C PRO A 22 -23.58 -8.65 17.93
N SER A 23 -22.82 -7.76 18.57
CA SER A 23 -23.32 -6.53 19.18
C SER A 23 -23.46 -5.34 18.21
N ALA A 24 -22.96 -5.43 16.97
CA ALA A 24 -23.05 -4.34 16.01
C ALA A 24 -24.46 -4.22 15.42
N HIS A 25 -24.96 -2.99 15.21
CA HIS A 25 -26.27 -2.78 14.59
C HIS A 25 -26.11 -2.40 13.11
N TRP A 26 -26.94 -2.96 12.23
CA TRP A 26 -27.02 -2.61 10.82
C TRP A 26 -28.38 -1.99 10.50
N ASP A 27 -28.36 -0.86 9.80
CA ASP A 27 -29.58 -0.11 9.43
C ASP A 27 -30.28 -0.68 8.19
N ASP A 28 -29.57 -1.46 7.35
CA ASP A 28 -30.06 -2.00 6.09
C ASP A 28 -29.45 -3.37 5.72
N GLU A 29 -30.03 -4.01 4.70
CA GLU A 29 -29.59 -5.30 4.14
C GLU A 29 -28.56 -5.12 2.99
N TRP A 30 -27.55 -4.25 3.16
CA TRP A 30 -26.53 -3.94 2.14
C TRP A 30 -25.91 -5.17 1.46
N TYR A 31 -25.80 -6.30 2.17
CA TYR A 31 -25.23 -7.57 1.68
C TYR A 31 -26.03 -8.18 0.52
N ARG A 32 -27.27 -7.74 0.27
CA ARG A 32 -28.05 -8.16 -0.90
C ARG A 32 -27.61 -7.47 -2.21
N SER A 33 -26.86 -6.36 -2.13
CA SER A 33 -26.58 -5.50 -3.28
C SER A 33 -25.34 -5.87 -4.10
N SER A 34 -24.58 -6.88 -3.69
CA SER A 34 -23.21 -7.22 -4.18
C SER A 34 -22.19 -6.06 -4.21
N HIS A 35 -22.59 -4.84 -3.82
CA HIS A 35 -21.76 -3.65 -3.84
C HIS A 35 -20.97 -3.53 -2.53
N LEU A 36 -19.67 -3.84 -2.59
CA LEU A 36 -18.76 -3.75 -1.45
C LEU A 36 -18.66 -2.32 -0.86
N GLY A 37 -18.95 -1.28 -1.64
CA GLY A 37 -19.00 0.10 -1.16
C GLY A 37 -20.11 0.37 -0.14
N LEU A 38 -21.09 -0.54 0.01
CA LEU A 38 -22.12 -0.45 1.04
C LEU A 38 -21.76 -1.19 2.33
N VAL A 39 -20.66 -1.96 2.36
CA VAL A 39 -20.23 -2.65 3.58
C VAL A 39 -19.92 -1.60 4.67
N PRO A 40 -20.46 -1.76 5.89
CA PRO A 40 -20.14 -0.90 7.02
C PRO A 40 -18.62 -0.77 7.23
N GLY A 41 -18.13 0.47 7.32
CA GLY A 41 -16.70 0.77 7.45
C GLY A 41 -15.92 0.84 6.13
N LEU A 42 -16.50 0.49 4.97
CA LEU A 42 -15.87 0.63 3.65
C LEU A 42 -16.39 1.82 2.84
N LYS A 43 -17.54 2.39 3.21
CA LYS A 43 -18.16 3.49 2.46
C LYS A 43 -17.20 4.67 2.29
N GLY A 44 -16.92 5.02 1.04
CA GLY A 44 -16.05 6.14 0.67
C GLY A 44 -14.54 5.87 0.80
N ARG A 45 -14.12 4.66 1.19
CA ARG A 45 -12.71 4.28 1.19
C ARG A 45 -12.22 4.08 -0.24
N SER A 46 -11.11 4.73 -0.57
CA SER A 46 -10.38 4.53 -1.82
C SER A 46 -9.05 3.81 -1.63
N ASP A 47 -8.64 3.59 -0.38
CA ASP A 47 -7.36 3.03 0.05
C ASP A 47 -7.38 1.51 0.21
N THR A 48 -8.15 0.82 -0.65
CA THR A 48 -8.43 -0.61 -0.52
C THR A 48 -8.44 -1.34 -1.85
N ARG A 49 -8.08 -2.63 -1.83
CA ARG A 49 -8.41 -3.60 -2.88
C ARG A 49 -9.44 -4.58 -2.34
N GLN A 50 -10.44 -4.91 -3.15
CA GLN A 50 -11.61 -5.63 -2.68
C GLN A 50 -12.01 -6.73 -3.66
N VAL A 51 -12.44 -7.88 -3.13
CA VAL A 51 -13.00 -8.99 -3.91
C VAL A 51 -14.21 -9.54 -3.16
N ALA A 52 -15.30 -9.80 -3.88
CA ALA A 52 -16.51 -10.39 -3.32
C ALA A 52 -17.11 -11.45 -4.25
N CYS A 53 -17.87 -12.36 -3.66
CA CYS A 53 -18.72 -13.28 -4.39
C CYS A 53 -20.01 -13.57 -3.59
N VAL A 54 -21.04 -14.02 -4.30
CA VAL A 54 -22.25 -14.57 -3.69
C VAL A 54 -22.30 -16.04 -4.02
N SER A 55 -22.54 -16.88 -3.02
CA SER A 55 -22.86 -18.29 -3.20
C SER A 55 -24.29 -18.59 -2.75
N GLN A 56 -24.91 -19.60 -3.33
CA GLN A 56 -26.24 -20.07 -2.97
C GLN A 56 -26.15 -21.58 -2.69
N PRO A 57 -25.79 -21.99 -1.45
CA PRO A 57 -25.59 -23.40 -1.12
C PRO A 57 -26.89 -24.22 -1.17
N ASP A 58 -28.04 -23.56 -1.01
CA ASP A 58 -29.37 -24.18 -1.11
C ASP A 58 -30.40 -23.18 -1.69
N PRO A 59 -31.60 -23.64 -2.10
CA PRO A 59 -32.58 -22.77 -2.75
C PRO A 59 -33.07 -21.57 -1.94
N TYR A 60 -32.89 -21.58 -0.62
CA TYR A 60 -33.45 -20.60 0.31
C TYR A 60 -32.39 -19.75 0.99
N THR A 61 -31.11 -20.10 0.89
CA THR A 61 -30.00 -19.42 1.57
C THR A 61 -29.02 -18.86 0.55
N ALA A 62 -28.62 -17.60 0.72
CA ALA A 62 -27.46 -17.02 0.06
C ALA A 62 -26.37 -16.67 1.09
N ILE A 63 -25.12 -16.69 0.64
CA ILE A 63 -23.97 -16.24 1.41
C ILE A 63 -23.20 -15.23 0.59
N PHE A 64 -23.17 -13.98 1.06
CA PHE A 64 -22.26 -12.96 0.57
C PHE A 64 -20.90 -13.15 1.23
N HIS A 65 -19.85 -13.28 0.43
CA HIS A 65 -18.46 -13.28 0.90
C HIS A 65 -17.76 -12.03 0.38
N GLY A 66 -17.00 -11.38 1.25
CA GLY A 66 -16.17 -10.24 0.88
C GLY A 66 -14.82 -10.29 1.56
N SER A 67 -13.84 -9.71 0.87
CA SER A 67 -12.48 -9.54 1.36
C SER A 67 -11.96 -8.17 0.98
N VAL A 68 -11.14 -7.61 1.86
CA VAL A 68 -10.55 -6.28 1.66
C VAL A 68 -9.12 -6.26 2.16
N LEU A 69 -8.19 -5.87 1.28
CA LEU A 69 -6.83 -5.50 1.62
C LEU A 69 -6.74 -3.97 1.76
N PHE A 70 -6.15 -3.48 2.85
CA PHE A 70 -6.02 -2.06 3.13
C PHE A 70 -4.61 -1.53 2.89
N ALA A 71 -4.48 -0.20 2.86
CA ALA A 71 -3.21 0.53 2.84
C ALA A 71 -2.20 0.13 3.93
N ASP A 72 -2.64 -0.25 5.12
CA ASP A 72 -1.74 -0.74 6.19
C ASP A 72 -1.35 -2.21 6.01
N LEU A 73 -1.75 -2.83 4.89
CA LEU A 73 -1.61 -4.25 4.55
C LEU A 73 -2.30 -5.22 5.50
N SER A 74 -3.13 -4.72 6.42
CA SER A 74 -4.10 -5.57 7.10
C SER A 74 -5.15 -6.06 6.10
N MET A 75 -5.78 -7.19 6.40
CA MET A 75 -6.79 -7.78 5.53
C MET A 75 -7.97 -8.31 6.36
N VAL A 76 -9.20 -8.10 5.89
CA VAL A 76 -10.42 -8.65 6.49
C VAL A 76 -11.14 -9.53 5.49
N TRP A 77 -11.70 -10.63 5.96
CA TRP A 77 -12.71 -11.42 5.28
C TRP A 77 -13.97 -11.40 6.12
N PHE A 78 -15.11 -11.32 5.46
CA PHE A 78 -16.39 -11.41 6.11
C PHE A 78 -17.37 -12.19 5.27
N SER A 79 -18.36 -12.76 5.94
CA SER A 79 -19.48 -13.42 5.30
C SER A 79 -20.79 -13.03 5.95
N VAL A 80 -21.84 -12.97 5.14
CA VAL A 80 -23.21 -12.79 5.60
C VAL A 80 -24.08 -13.85 4.93
N GLN A 81 -24.60 -14.77 5.73
CA GLN A 81 -25.60 -15.75 5.32
C GLN A 81 -27.00 -15.17 5.60
N TYR A 82 -27.89 -15.22 4.60
CA TYR A 82 -29.22 -14.63 4.68
C TYR A 82 -30.25 -15.38 3.81
N PRO A 83 -31.57 -15.20 4.06
CA PRO A 83 -32.61 -15.78 3.22
C PRO A 83 -32.57 -15.19 1.80
N PHE A 84 -32.48 -16.06 0.79
CA PHE A 84 -32.40 -15.67 -0.62
C PHE A 84 -33.61 -14.85 -1.08
N SER A 85 -34.80 -15.15 -0.53
CA SER A 85 -36.04 -14.44 -0.81
C SER A 85 -36.70 -13.91 0.47
N GLY A 86 -37.55 -12.89 0.32
CA GLY A 86 -38.21 -12.21 1.43
C GLY A 86 -37.36 -11.12 2.07
N THR A 87 -37.94 -10.44 3.05
CA THR A 87 -37.26 -9.42 3.88
C THR A 87 -36.88 -10.04 5.21
N SER A 88 -35.65 -9.82 5.66
CA SER A 88 -35.18 -10.19 7.00
C SER A 88 -34.76 -8.94 7.76
N ASP A 89 -34.90 -8.94 9.08
CA ASP A 89 -34.20 -7.93 9.89
C ASP A 89 -32.70 -8.27 9.82
N PRO A 90 -31.81 -7.37 9.34
CA PRO A 90 -30.37 -7.63 9.26
C PRO A 90 -29.73 -7.90 10.63
N ASN A 91 -30.45 -7.63 11.73
CA ASN A 91 -30.01 -7.84 13.10
C ASN A 91 -30.62 -9.11 13.75
N ASP A 92 -31.52 -9.81 13.07
CA ASP A 92 -32.06 -11.09 13.56
C ASP A 92 -31.05 -12.22 13.34
N THR A 93 -30.26 -12.49 14.38
CA THR A 93 -29.23 -13.54 14.38
C THR A 93 -29.74 -14.97 14.12
N SER A 94 -31.06 -15.20 14.19
CA SER A 94 -31.66 -16.49 13.85
C SER A 94 -31.78 -16.72 12.35
N THR A 95 -31.91 -15.64 11.57
CA THR A 95 -32.09 -15.68 10.11
C THR A 95 -30.88 -15.15 9.34
N VAL A 96 -30.18 -14.16 9.90
CA VAL A 96 -28.97 -13.56 9.33
C VAL A 96 -27.77 -13.92 10.20
N ARG A 97 -26.80 -14.65 9.62
CA ARG A 97 -25.54 -14.99 10.29
C ARG A 97 -24.40 -14.22 9.67
N ARG A 98 -23.62 -13.56 10.50
CA ARG A 98 -22.47 -12.75 10.09
C ARG A 98 -21.21 -13.25 10.77
N GLU A 99 -20.11 -13.28 10.01
CA GLU A 99 -18.80 -13.61 10.53
C GLU A 99 -17.76 -12.67 9.93
N ALA A 100 -16.72 -12.35 10.69
CA ALA A 100 -15.53 -11.69 10.18
C ALA A 100 -14.26 -12.33 10.76
N ARG A 101 -13.24 -12.39 9.91
CA ARG A 101 -11.87 -12.76 10.29
C ARG A 101 -10.92 -11.73 9.72
N TYR A 102 -9.80 -11.50 10.37
CA TYR A 102 -8.83 -10.52 9.91
C TYR A 102 -7.39 -10.94 10.18
N LEU A 103 -6.49 -10.45 9.33
CA LEU A 103 -5.07 -10.36 9.60
C LEU A 103 -4.77 -8.92 10.05
N PRO A 104 -4.06 -8.72 11.18
CA PRO A 104 -3.58 -7.40 11.55
C PRO A 104 -2.54 -6.92 10.54
N ARG A 105 -2.07 -5.68 10.71
CA ARG A 105 -0.91 -5.19 9.96
C ARG A 105 0.26 -6.19 10.10
N PRO A 106 0.90 -6.62 9.00
CA PRO A 106 2.01 -7.55 9.07
C PRO A 106 3.19 -6.96 9.85
N SER A 107 3.93 -7.81 10.54
CA SER A 107 5.16 -7.42 11.25
C SER A 107 6.26 -7.11 10.24
N PRO A 108 7.17 -6.16 10.52
CA PRO A 108 8.27 -5.86 9.62
C PRO A 108 9.10 -7.09 9.26
N MET A 109 9.51 -7.18 8.00
CA MET A 109 10.35 -8.26 7.50
C MET A 109 11.79 -8.09 7.97
N ASP A 110 12.48 -9.20 8.18
CA ASP A 110 13.90 -9.20 8.50
C ASP A 110 14.76 -8.85 7.28
N ARG A 111 16.07 -8.76 7.50
CA ARG A 111 17.03 -8.45 6.44
C ARG A 111 17.02 -9.46 5.30
N ALA A 112 17.01 -10.75 5.64
CA ALA A 112 17.17 -11.80 4.65
C ALA A 112 16.00 -11.79 3.66
N ALA A 113 14.78 -11.71 4.17
CA ALA A 113 13.58 -11.67 3.35
C ALA A 113 13.47 -10.37 2.53
N LEU A 114 13.95 -9.24 3.05
CA LEU A 114 13.99 -7.97 2.31
C LEU A 114 15.07 -7.93 1.22
N VAL A 115 16.19 -8.64 1.40
CA VAL A 115 17.23 -8.80 0.38
C VAL A 115 16.73 -9.72 -0.72
N GLU A 116 16.14 -10.86 -0.37
CA GLU A 116 15.54 -11.80 -1.33
C GLU A 116 14.48 -11.11 -2.19
N ALA A 117 13.61 -10.31 -1.58
CA ALA A 117 12.61 -9.54 -2.33
C ALA A 117 13.24 -8.53 -3.30
N HIS A 118 14.33 -7.87 -2.91
CA HIS A 118 15.05 -6.99 -3.83
C HIS A 118 15.70 -7.75 -4.99
N GLU A 119 16.35 -8.88 -4.71
CA GLU A 119 16.95 -9.72 -5.76
C GLU A 119 15.90 -10.25 -6.73
N MET A 120 14.69 -10.52 -6.24
CA MET A 120 13.57 -11.02 -7.04
C MET A 120 12.90 -9.94 -7.90
N TYR A 121 12.66 -8.75 -7.35
CA TYR A 121 11.81 -7.73 -7.97
C TYR A 121 12.56 -6.47 -8.42
N GLY A 122 13.64 -6.12 -7.71
CA GLY A 122 14.23 -4.79 -7.74
C GLY A 122 14.77 -4.39 -9.11
N GLU A 123 15.56 -5.27 -9.74
CA GLU A 123 16.14 -4.99 -11.05
C GLU A 123 15.07 -4.86 -12.13
N THR A 124 14.11 -5.77 -12.16
CA THR A 124 13.02 -5.76 -13.16
C THR A 124 12.20 -4.48 -13.07
N ILE A 125 11.86 -4.04 -11.86
CA ILE A 125 11.07 -2.81 -11.64
C ILE A 125 11.85 -1.55 -12.04
N ALA A 126 13.13 -1.47 -11.66
CA ALA A 126 13.97 -0.32 -12.01
C ALA A 126 14.25 -0.26 -13.53
N SER A 127 14.60 -1.40 -14.14
CA SER A 127 14.82 -1.50 -15.59
C SER A 127 13.56 -1.17 -16.38
N PHE A 128 12.37 -1.60 -15.92
CA PHE A 128 11.10 -1.22 -16.53
C PHE A 128 10.94 0.31 -16.55
N ALA A 129 11.16 0.99 -15.43
CA ALA A 129 11.02 2.43 -15.35
C ALA A 129 12.05 3.16 -16.25
N GLU A 130 13.30 2.70 -16.26
CA GLU A 130 14.37 3.29 -17.06
C GLU A 130 14.14 3.14 -18.57
N SER A 131 13.50 2.06 -19.02
CA SER A 131 13.17 1.86 -20.44
C SER A 131 12.32 3.00 -21.02
N PHE A 132 11.46 3.64 -20.21
CA PHE A 132 10.67 4.79 -20.63
C PHE A 132 11.48 6.08 -20.71
N VAL A 133 12.59 6.17 -19.97
CA VAL A 133 13.54 7.30 -20.10
C VAL A 133 14.21 7.27 -21.47
N GLU A 134 14.55 6.07 -21.96
CA GLU A 134 15.19 5.89 -23.27
C GLU A 134 14.25 6.20 -24.43
N THR A 135 12.98 5.81 -24.32
CA THR A 135 11.98 6.10 -25.36
C THR A 135 11.49 7.55 -25.33
N GLY A 136 11.48 8.18 -24.15
CA GLY A 136 10.87 9.50 -23.95
C GLY A 136 9.35 9.50 -24.07
N GLU A 137 8.73 8.32 -24.14
CA GLU A 137 7.28 8.13 -24.17
C GLU A 137 6.73 7.95 -22.75
N TYR A 138 5.47 8.31 -22.53
CA TYR A 138 4.84 8.11 -21.23
C TYR A 138 4.53 6.64 -20.99
N CYS A 139 4.70 6.17 -19.75
CA CYS A 139 4.16 4.88 -19.33
C CYS A 139 2.64 5.00 -19.11
N ALA A 140 1.87 4.12 -19.76
CA ALA A 140 0.40 4.11 -19.74
C ALA A 140 -0.21 5.50 -20.01
N ARG A 141 -0.98 6.08 -19.07
CA ARG A 141 -1.60 7.39 -19.28
C ARG A 141 -0.64 8.55 -19.01
N GLY A 142 0.56 8.27 -18.53
CA GLY A 142 1.55 9.28 -18.17
C GLY A 142 1.43 9.81 -16.75
N GLU A 143 0.52 9.27 -15.93
CA GLU A 143 0.42 9.66 -14.52
C GLU A 143 1.63 9.14 -13.72
N CYS A 144 2.00 9.82 -12.63
CA CYS A 144 3.17 9.43 -11.82
C CYS A 144 3.03 8.01 -11.25
N TRP A 145 1.84 7.66 -10.76
CA TRP A 145 1.53 6.36 -10.20
C TRP A 145 1.44 5.23 -11.24
N ASP A 146 1.18 5.55 -12.52
CA ASP A 146 1.12 4.56 -13.59
C ASP A 146 2.47 3.84 -13.74
N LEU A 147 3.58 4.58 -13.64
CA LEU A 147 4.91 4.01 -13.83
C LEU A 147 5.23 2.91 -12.81
N ALA A 148 5.01 3.18 -11.52
CA ALA A 148 5.25 2.22 -10.45
C ALA A 148 4.24 1.06 -10.47
N ALA A 149 2.96 1.35 -10.72
CA ALA A 149 1.93 0.31 -10.83
C ALA A 149 2.23 -0.66 -11.99
N LYS A 150 2.58 -0.13 -13.17
CA LYS A 150 2.92 -0.95 -14.34
C LYS A 150 4.25 -1.68 -14.21
N ALA A 151 5.23 -1.11 -13.51
CA ALA A 151 6.46 -1.84 -13.19
C ALA A 151 6.16 -3.09 -12.33
N ILE A 152 5.31 -2.95 -11.32
CA ILE A 152 4.85 -4.08 -10.49
C ILE A 152 4.06 -5.09 -11.32
N GLU A 153 3.06 -4.64 -12.09
CA GLU A 153 2.22 -5.51 -12.94
C GLU A 153 3.04 -6.23 -14.02
N SER A 154 4.17 -5.66 -14.48
CA SER A 154 5.03 -6.31 -15.47
C SER A 154 5.61 -7.64 -15.00
N LEU A 155 5.63 -7.90 -13.69
CA LEU A 155 6.09 -9.17 -13.13
C LEU A 155 5.10 -10.32 -13.37
N GLU A 156 3.82 -10.03 -13.66
CA GLU A 156 2.79 -11.04 -13.93
C GLU A 156 3.09 -11.89 -15.18
N GLN A 157 3.97 -11.43 -16.06
CA GLN A 157 4.41 -12.20 -17.24
C GLN A 157 5.32 -13.38 -16.89
N TYR A 158 5.83 -13.46 -15.65
CA TYR A 158 6.74 -14.51 -15.20
C TYR A 158 6.02 -15.45 -14.23
N ASP A 159 5.64 -16.63 -14.71
CA ASP A 159 4.92 -17.65 -13.93
C ASP A 159 5.73 -18.21 -12.74
N TYR A 160 7.05 -18.15 -12.80
CA TYR A 160 7.97 -18.57 -11.74
C TYR A 160 8.25 -17.50 -10.68
N VAL A 161 7.76 -16.27 -10.87
CA VAL A 161 7.92 -15.18 -9.90
C VAL A 161 6.64 -15.05 -9.08
N PRO A 162 6.69 -15.26 -7.75
CA PRO A 162 5.53 -15.02 -6.89
C PRO A 162 5.03 -13.57 -7.06
N PRO A 163 3.72 -13.34 -7.24
CA PRO A 163 3.18 -12.00 -7.42
C PRO A 163 3.53 -11.08 -6.24
N PRO A 164 4.10 -9.90 -6.49
CA PRO A 164 4.30 -8.88 -5.46
C PRO A 164 2.95 -8.34 -4.98
N ILE A 165 2.94 -7.71 -3.80
CA ILE A 165 1.81 -6.93 -3.33
C ILE A 165 1.51 -5.84 -4.36
N PRO A 166 0.27 -5.78 -4.89
CA PRO A 166 -0.03 -4.84 -5.94
C PRO A 166 -0.28 -3.44 -5.35
N SER A 167 0.10 -2.41 -6.10
CA SER A 167 -0.05 -1.01 -5.66
C SER A 167 -1.47 -0.70 -5.21
N THR A 168 -1.61 -0.18 -4.00
CA THR A 168 -2.89 0.22 -3.39
C THR A 168 -2.79 1.65 -2.89
N VAL A 169 -3.21 2.59 -3.75
CA VAL A 169 -3.06 4.03 -3.54
C VAL A 169 -1.59 4.41 -3.34
N ARG A 170 -1.11 4.52 -2.10
CA ARG A 170 0.29 4.88 -1.76
C ARG A 170 1.08 3.73 -1.14
N THR A 171 0.56 2.51 -1.19
CA THR A 171 1.25 1.33 -0.64
C THR A 171 1.68 0.42 -1.77
N HIS A 172 2.98 0.11 -1.83
CA HIS A 172 3.59 -0.64 -2.93
C HIS A 172 4.39 -1.86 -2.46
N GLY A 173 4.14 -2.32 -1.22
CA GLY A 173 4.81 -3.45 -0.59
C GLY A 173 5.20 -3.17 0.86
N HIS A 174 6.32 -3.74 1.30
CA HIS A 174 6.84 -3.55 2.65
C HIS A 174 7.38 -2.13 2.84
N LEU A 175 6.86 -1.38 3.82
CA LEU A 175 7.38 -0.05 4.17
C LEU A 175 8.84 -0.16 4.66
N ILE A 176 9.79 0.46 3.97
CA ILE A 176 11.21 0.56 4.34
C ILE A 176 11.49 1.81 5.16
N TYR A 177 10.85 2.91 4.79
CA TYR A 177 11.08 4.19 5.45
C TYR A 177 9.86 5.09 5.37
N GLU A 178 9.61 5.86 6.42
CA GLU A 178 8.65 6.97 6.40
C GLU A 178 9.32 8.22 6.99
N GLY A 179 9.12 9.38 6.35
CA GLY A 179 9.73 10.64 6.76
C GLY A 179 8.83 11.84 6.53
N LYS A 180 9.06 12.93 7.27
CA LYS A 180 8.42 14.22 7.02
C LYS A 180 9.26 15.39 7.50
N ALA A 181 9.02 16.55 6.90
CA ALA A 181 9.47 17.81 7.46
C ALA A 181 8.46 18.35 8.49
N MET A 182 8.99 18.98 9.54
CA MET A 182 8.23 19.64 10.61
C MET A 182 8.32 21.17 10.52
N GLY A 183 8.92 21.70 9.44
CA GLY A 183 9.26 23.11 9.27
C GLY A 183 10.56 23.52 9.96
N LYS A 184 11.09 24.70 9.59
CA LYS A 184 12.32 25.28 10.15
C LYS A 184 13.54 24.34 10.12
N GLY A 185 13.69 23.57 9.04
CA GLY A 185 14.77 22.59 8.89
C GLY A 185 14.70 21.38 9.82
N THR A 186 13.61 21.23 10.59
CA THR A 186 13.40 20.05 11.44
C THR A 186 12.76 18.95 10.60
N GLN A 187 13.32 17.75 10.69
CA GLN A 187 12.79 16.57 10.02
C GLN A 187 12.69 15.41 11.00
N VAL A 188 11.71 14.55 10.78
CA VAL A 188 11.51 13.32 11.55
C VAL A 188 11.22 12.18 10.60
N GLY A 189 11.71 10.99 10.93
CA GLY A 189 11.46 9.80 10.14
C GLY A 189 11.78 8.54 10.94
N ARG A 190 11.43 7.41 10.34
CA ARG A 190 11.54 6.10 10.96
C ARG A 190 11.90 5.07 9.92
N TRP A 191 12.98 4.33 10.19
CA TRP A 191 13.36 3.15 9.43
C TRP A 191 12.48 1.95 9.80
N ARG A 192 12.15 1.10 8.83
CA ARG A 192 11.28 -0.06 9.00
C ARG A 192 11.89 -1.29 8.32
N GLY A 193 11.79 -2.43 8.99
CA GLY A 193 12.37 -3.70 8.54
C GLY A 193 13.87 -3.83 8.84
N GLY A 194 14.42 -5.00 8.50
CA GLY A 194 15.79 -5.39 8.87
C GLY A 194 16.89 -5.03 7.87
N ASP A 195 16.57 -4.53 6.68
CA ASP A 195 17.59 -4.17 5.70
C ASP A 195 18.31 -2.86 6.07
N ASP A 196 19.51 -2.65 5.53
CA ASP A 196 20.40 -1.55 5.90
C ASP A 196 20.45 -0.41 4.88
N ARG A 197 19.66 -0.50 3.80
CA ARG A 197 19.66 0.48 2.71
C ARG A 197 18.35 0.53 1.97
N VAL A 198 18.13 1.67 1.33
CA VAL A 198 17.15 1.80 0.25
C VAL A 198 17.80 1.20 -0.99
N ARG A 199 17.04 0.43 -1.76
CA ARG A 199 17.56 -0.31 -2.90
C ARG A 199 16.95 0.14 -4.21
N ARG A 200 17.68 -0.13 -5.28
CA ARG A 200 17.15 -0.09 -6.63
C ARG A 200 15.89 -0.98 -6.73
N GLY A 201 14.85 -0.42 -7.35
CA GLY A 201 13.52 -1.01 -7.49
C GLY A 201 12.57 -0.74 -6.31
N ASP A 202 13.03 -0.14 -5.22
CA ASP A 202 12.12 0.39 -4.20
C ASP A 202 11.28 1.54 -4.81
N ILE A 203 10.07 1.75 -4.29
CA ILE A 203 9.12 2.75 -4.78
C ILE A 203 8.94 3.82 -3.72
N ILE A 204 9.05 5.08 -4.12
CA ILE A 204 8.88 6.23 -3.23
C ILE A 204 7.59 6.99 -3.54
N GLU A 205 6.86 7.30 -2.49
CA GLU A 205 5.64 8.10 -2.47
C GLU A 205 5.88 9.42 -1.76
N TRP A 206 5.40 10.51 -2.34
CA TRP A 206 5.59 11.87 -1.87
C TRP A 206 4.24 12.54 -1.67
N ARG A 207 4.06 13.26 -0.56
CA ARG A 207 2.86 14.08 -0.31
C ARG A 207 3.24 15.50 0.04
N SER A 208 2.85 16.44 -0.82
CA SER A 208 3.00 17.89 -0.62
C SER A 208 4.42 18.29 -0.23
N VAL A 209 5.39 17.73 -0.95
CA VAL A 209 6.80 17.86 -0.62
C VAL A 209 7.43 19.05 -1.30
N ARG A 210 8.29 19.74 -0.55
CA ARG A 210 9.20 20.76 -1.05
C ARG A 210 10.62 20.44 -0.64
N ILE A 211 11.51 20.30 -1.63
CA ILE A 211 12.96 20.17 -1.45
C ILE A 211 13.64 21.45 -1.92
N VAL A 212 14.48 22.01 -1.06
CA VAL A 212 15.35 23.14 -1.39
C VAL A 212 16.77 22.63 -1.60
N ILE A 213 17.28 22.79 -2.81
CA ILE A 213 18.62 22.38 -3.22
C ILE A 213 19.50 23.64 -3.22
N THR A 214 20.62 23.61 -2.48
CA THR A 214 21.51 24.78 -2.35
C THR A 214 22.90 24.46 -2.87
N ASN A 215 23.28 25.09 -4.00
CA ASN A 215 24.60 24.93 -4.61
C ASN A 215 25.51 26.13 -4.29
N GLY A 216 25.58 26.52 -3.02
CA GLY A 216 26.42 27.61 -2.49
C GLY A 216 25.98 29.02 -2.88
N ARG A 217 25.87 29.33 -4.19
CA ARG A 217 25.50 30.66 -4.72
C ARG A 217 24.10 30.74 -5.29
N ALA A 218 23.51 29.59 -5.63
CA ALA A 218 22.15 29.49 -6.17
C ALA A 218 21.36 28.47 -5.35
N TRP A 219 20.09 28.76 -5.16
CA TRP A 219 19.13 27.80 -4.63
C TRP A 219 18.10 27.48 -5.71
N SER A 220 17.67 26.23 -5.77
CA SER A 220 16.53 25.79 -6.55
C SER A 220 15.54 25.08 -5.65
N MET A 221 14.27 25.11 -6.05
CA MET A 221 13.19 24.51 -5.30
C MET A 221 12.50 23.48 -6.19
N LYS A 222 12.34 22.28 -5.65
CA LYS A 222 11.58 21.19 -6.28
C LYS A 222 10.35 20.91 -5.43
N SER A 223 9.17 21.12 -6.00
CA SER A 223 7.91 20.75 -5.39
C SER A 223 7.37 19.49 -6.05
N MET A 224 6.95 18.51 -5.25
CA MET A 224 6.40 17.23 -5.69
C MET A 224 5.15 16.88 -4.87
N GLY A 225 4.22 16.19 -5.50
CA GLY A 225 3.01 15.72 -4.85
C GLY A 225 2.05 16.84 -4.45
N ASN A 226 1.38 17.46 -5.40
CA ASN A 226 0.21 18.28 -5.11
C ASN A 226 -1.07 17.57 -5.62
N PRO A 227 -1.66 16.63 -4.83
CA PRO A 227 -1.27 16.22 -3.49
C PRO A 227 -0.25 15.07 -3.42
N ASP A 228 -0.09 14.26 -4.47
CA ASP A 228 0.67 13.00 -4.45
C ASP A 228 1.59 12.81 -5.66
N HIS A 229 2.75 12.16 -5.45
CA HIS A 229 3.70 11.83 -6.51
C HIS A 229 4.45 10.54 -6.21
N THR A 230 4.50 9.66 -7.20
CA THR A 230 5.17 8.35 -7.15
C THR A 230 6.42 8.35 -8.03
N ALA A 231 7.49 7.71 -7.57
CA ALA A 231 8.67 7.46 -8.40
C ALA A 231 9.30 6.10 -8.07
N VAL A 232 10.06 5.55 -9.01
CA VAL A 232 10.84 4.31 -8.81
C VAL A 232 12.29 4.68 -8.50
N ILE A 233 12.85 4.12 -7.44
CA ILE A 233 14.25 4.31 -7.05
C ILE A 233 15.13 3.45 -7.95
N VAL A 234 16.14 4.04 -8.56
CA VAL A 234 16.99 3.38 -9.56
C VAL A 234 18.43 3.19 -9.11
N ALA A 235 18.80 3.64 -7.92
CA ALA A 235 20.10 3.38 -7.33
C ALA A 235 19.99 3.08 -5.84
N ASP A 236 20.83 2.15 -5.37
CA ASP A 236 20.98 1.88 -3.95
C ASP A 236 21.45 3.14 -3.20
N THR A 237 20.89 3.35 -2.02
CA THR A 237 21.26 4.46 -1.13
C THR A 237 21.41 3.95 0.29
N MET A 238 22.62 4.06 0.82
CA MET A 238 22.94 3.68 2.20
C MET A 238 22.78 4.91 3.11
N PRO A 239 21.97 4.84 4.18
CA PRO A 239 21.87 5.90 5.16
C PRO A 239 23.24 6.22 5.79
N SER A 240 23.42 7.47 6.23
CA SER A 240 24.67 7.95 6.86
C SER A 240 24.89 7.40 8.26
N ILE A 241 23.86 6.79 8.87
CA ILE A 241 23.91 6.12 10.16
C ILE A 241 23.43 4.67 10.02
N GLN A 242 23.89 3.79 10.91
CA GLN A 242 23.35 2.43 10.99
C GLN A 242 21.87 2.48 11.37
N VAL A 243 21.05 1.66 10.73
CA VAL A 243 19.60 1.59 10.91
C VAL A 243 19.13 0.22 11.40
N SER A 244 17.98 0.19 12.05
CA SER A 244 17.25 -0.99 12.51
C SER A 244 15.75 -0.70 12.54
N ASP A 245 14.90 -1.72 12.52
CA ASP A 245 13.44 -1.49 12.53
C ASP A 245 13.01 -0.62 13.72
N GLY A 246 12.20 0.40 13.43
CA GLY A 246 11.70 1.34 14.42
C GLY A 246 12.67 2.48 14.76
N GLN A 247 13.92 2.43 14.27
CA GLN A 247 14.92 3.45 14.57
C GLN A 247 14.56 4.80 13.96
N PHE A 248 14.78 5.86 14.74
CA PHE A 248 14.67 7.22 14.25
C PHE A 248 15.76 7.51 13.21
N LEU A 249 15.36 8.05 12.06
CA LEU A 249 16.24 8.41 10.97
C LEU A 249 15.67 9.65 10.29
N LYS A 250 16.45 10.72 10.14
CA LYS A 250 15.96 11.90 9.42
C LYS A 250 16.02 11.63 7.90
N PRO A 251 15.13 12.25 7.10
CA PRO A 251 15.26 12.28 5.65
C PRO A 251 16.66 12.70 5.20
N ALA A 252 17.27 13.71 5.83
CA ALA A 252 18.64 14.14 5.55
C ALA A 252 19.69 13.03 5.73
N ASP A 253 19.47 12.11 6.67
CA ASP A 253 20.38 10.99 6.94
C ASP A 253 20.26 9.87 5.89
N LEU A 254 19.19 9.85 5.08
CA LEU A 254 19.12 8.98 3.90
C LEU A 254 20.02 9.47 2.76
N GLY A 255 20.31 10.77 2.69
CA GLY A 255 21.13 11.36 1.63
C GLY A 255 20.34 11.66 0.35
N THR A 256 20.88 11.28 -0.80
CA THR A 256 20.31 11.59 -2.12
C THR A 256 19.73 10.32 -2.73
N LEU A 257 18.46 10.36 -3.11
CA LEU A 257 17.82 9.29 -3.87
C LEU A 257 17.92 9.57 -5.36
N GLU A 258 18.28 8.56 -6.15
CA GLU A 258 18.15 8.60 -7.61
C GLU A 258 16.87 7.89 -8.02
N VAL A 259 16.00 8.59 -8.73
CA VAL A 259 14.66 8.11 -9.08
C VAL A 259 14.39 8.27 -10.57
N VAL A 260 13.46 7.47 -11.09
CA VAL A 260 12.75 7.75 -12.34
C VAL A 260 11.32 8.10 -12.00
N ASP A 261 10.88 9.25 -12.52
CA ASP A 261 9.51 9.73 -12.37
C ASP A 261 8.93 10.23 -13.70
N GLN A 262 7.60 10.36 -13.73
CA GLN A 262 6.86 10.96 -14.84
C GLN A 262 5.65 11.71 -14.26
N SER A 263 5.10 12.67 -15.01
CA SER A 263 3.82 13.30 -14.69
C SER A 263 3.29 14.07 -15.89
N VAL A 264 2.27 13.53 -16.55
CA VAL A 264 1.61 14.17 -17.68
C VAL A 264 0.97 15.51 -17.30
N SER A 265 0.41 15.63 -16.09
CA SER A 265 -0.22 16.85 -15.58
C SER A 265 0.76 18.02 -15.42
N THR A 266 2.05 17.73 -15.23
CA THR A 266 3.13 18.73 -15.14
C THR A 266 4.02 18.75 -16.38
N GLY A 267 3.71 17.94 -17.40
CA GLY A 267 4.51 17.81 -18.63
C GLY A 267 5.86 17.12 -18.44
N ILE A 268 6.10 16.46 -17.31
CA ILE A 268 7.33 15.74 -17.01
C ILE A 268 7.29 14.38 -17.72
N LYS A 269 8.00 14.27 -18.84
CA LYS A 269 8.32 12.98 -19.47
C LYS A 269 9.18 12.12 -18.53
N PRO A 270 9.16 10.78 -18.67
CA PRO A 270 10.01 9.89 -17.91
C PRO A 270 11.46 10.34 -17.94
N LYS A 271 12.03 10.60 -16.77
CA LYS A 271 13.40 11.09 -16.63
C LYS A 271 14.04 10.56 -15.36
N ARG A 272 15.37 10.47 -15.36
CA ARG A 272 16.14 10.32 -14.12
C ARG A 272 16.19 11.65 -13.40
N ASP A 273 16.05 11.62 -12.08
CA ASP A 273 16.15 12.78 -11.23
C ASP A 273 16.87 12.43 -9.92
N LYS A 274 17.46 13.43 -9.28
CA LYS A 274 18.10 13.30 -7.97
C LYS A 274 17.33 14.10 -6.94
N CYS A 275 17.05 13.45 -5.81
CA CYS A 275 16.30 14.03 -4.71
C CYS A 275 17.19 14.13 -3.48
N GLU A 276 17.75 15.32 -3.23
CA GLU A 276 18.59 15.59 -2.06
C GLU A 276 17.73 15.82 -0.81
N LEU A 277 17.58 14.78 0.03
CA LEU A 277 16.63 14.79 1.15
C LEU A 277 17.09 15.66 2.33
N SER A 278 18.36 16.08 2.35
CA SER A 278 18.84 17.14 3.25
C SER A 278 18.08 18.46 3.07
N GLY A 279 17.57 18.71 1.86
CA GLY A 279 16.77 19.86 1.51
C GLY A 279 15.27 19.72 1.79
N LEU A 280 14.80 18.61 2.37
CA LEU A 280 13.37 18.42 2.63
C LEU A 280 12.86 19.41 3.68
N GLU A 281 12.04 20.37 3.25
CA GLU A 281 11.50 21.45 4.10
C GLU A 281 9.99 21.33 4.38
N GLU A 282 9.26 20.63 3.51
CA GLU A 282 7.81 20.45 3.60
C GLU A 282 7.42 19.05 3.13
N GLY A 283 6.28 18.55 3.61
CA GLY A 283 5.65 17.33 3.14
C GLY A 283 6.09 16.05 3.85
N GLU A 284 5.55 14.94 3.35
CA GLU A 284 5.78 13.58 3.85
C GLU A 284 6.25 12.67 2.71
N MET A 285 6.98 11.62 3.06
CA MET A 285 7.47 10.61 2.13
C MET A 285 7.44 9.21 2.72
N TRP A 286 7.25 8.21 1.86
CA TRP A 286 7.30 6.79 2.21
C TRP A 286 8.06 6.03 1.13
N ILE A 287 8.92 5.10 1.52
CA ILE A 287 9.65 4.22 0.62
C ILE A 287 9.18 2.80 0.90
N TYR A 288 8.79 2.09 -0.16
CA TYR A 288 8.30 0.72 -0.11
C TYR A 288 9.17 -0.19 -0.93
N ARG A 289 9.43 -1.38 -0.40
CA ARG A 289 10.00 -2.49 -1.14
C ARG A 289 8.88 -3.38 -1.68
N PRO A 290 8.81 -3.61 -3.00
CA PRO A 290 7.98 -4.67 -3.55
C PRO A 290 8.35 -6.00 -2.90
N VAL A 291 7.35 -6.72 -2.38
CA VAL A 291 7.50 -8.02 -1.70
C VAL A 291 6.35 -8.92 -2.09
N SER A 292 6.55 -10.24 -2.07
CA SER A 292 5.49 -11.23 -2.36
C SER A 292 4.33 -11.08 -1.39
N MET A 293 3.10 -11.12 -1.93
CA MET A 293 1.88 -11.14 -1.10
C MET A 293 1.84 -12.40 -0.22
N GLN A 294 2.17 -13.56 -0.81
CA GLN A 294 2.23 -14.84 -0.11
C GLN A 294 3.31 -14.85 0.99
N ALA A 295 4.51 -14.32 0.73
CA ALA A 295 5.58 -14.33 1.73
C ALA A 295 5.33 -13.34 2.88
N TYR A 296 4.73 -12.18 2.60
CA TYR A 296 4.59 -11.12 3.60
C TYR A 296 3.26 -11.13 4.34
N ILE A 297 2.15 -11.36 3.63
CA ILE A 297 0.80 -11.40 4.20
C ILE A 297 0.39 -12.83 4.56
N GLY A 298 0.89 -13.82 3.81
CA GLY A 298 0.59 -15.24 4.01
C GLY A 298 -0.47 -15.80 3.05
N CYS A 299 -1.11 -14.96 2.24
CA CYS A 299 -2.11 -15.37 1.25
C CYS A 299 -2.39 -14.27 0.22
N ASP A 300 -2.92 -14.70 -0.93
CA ASP A 300 -3.49 -13.80 -1.93
C ASP A 300 -4.86 -13.24 -1.53
N LEU A 301 -5.26 -12.14 -2.16
CA LEU A 301 -6.60 -11.56 -2.00
C LEU A 301 -7.66 -12.45 -2.66
N GLN A 302 -8.51 -13.07 -1.86
CA GLN A 302 -9.61 -13.93 -2.29
C GLN A 302 -10.87 -13.62 -1.48
N ALA A 303 -12.06 -13.76 -2.08
CA ALA A 303 -13.34 -13.44 -1.44
C ALA A 303 -13.56 -14.17 -0.09
N GLN A 304 -12.99 -15.37 0.06
CA GLN A 304 -13.08 -16.18 1.27
C GLN A 304 -11.71 -16.28 1.94
N CYS A 305 -11.70 -16.39 3.26
CA CYS A 305 -10.48 -16.63 4.02
C CYS A 305 -9.92 -18.01 3.63
N PRO A 306 -8.68 -18.09 3.11
CA PRO A 306 -8.09 -19.38 2.75
C PRO A 306 -7.94 -20.30 3.97
N GLU A 307 -7.97 -21.61 3.74
CA GLU A 307 -7.73 -22.60 4.79
C GLU A 307 -6.30 -22.50 5.33
N GLY A 308 -6.12 -22.74 6.63
CA GLY A 308 -4.80 -22.74 7.28
C GLY A 308 -4.22 -21.35 7.58
N ILE A 309 -4.86 -20.26 7.15
CA ILE A 309 -4.44 -18.90 7.52
C ILE A 309 -4.77 -18.62 8.98
N ASN A 310 -3.80 -18.10 9.72
CA ASN A 310 -3.94 -17.71 11.12
C ASN A 310 -4.68 -16.35 11.26
N ALA A 311 -5.87 -16.26 10.66
CA ALA A 311 -6.72 -15.08 10.76
C ALA A 311 -7.44 -15.07 12.12
N LEU A 312 -7.41 -13.91 12.78
CA LEU A 312 -8.09 -13.66 14.04
C LEU A 312 -9.60 -13.50 13.80
N ARG A 313 -10.42 -13.94 14.75
CA ARG A 313 -11.88 -13.72 14.71
C ARG A 313 -12.24 -12.44 15.46
N VAL A 314 -13.28 -11.77 14.98
CA VAL A 314 -13.94 -10.66 15.67
C VAL A 314 -14.92 -11.19 16.71
#